data_AF-A0A7C3YE72-F1
#
_entry.id   AF-A0A7C3YE72-F1
#
_cell.length_a   1.000
_cell.length_b   1.000
_cell.length_c   1.000
_cell.angle_alpha   90.00
_cell.angle_beta   90.00
_cell.angle_gamma   90.00
#
_symmetry.space_group_name_H-M   'P 1'
#
loop_
_entity.id
_entity.type
_entity.pdbx_description
1 polymer ?
#
loop_
_entity_poly.entity_id
_entity_poly.type
_entity_poly.pdbx_seq_one_letter_code
_entity_poly.pdbx_strand_id
1 'polypeptide(L)'
;MSHARFAVTLLLPLALSACATVSPVAGNFPNITPRQAQNGAENGKLVRWGGELIQAEPEAQQTCFTVLGFPLNSEGRPVLGRQAADVGRFLACAPGFYDPTLYAPGREMTFIGTVQGIVTKKVGGFEYPYPRLSASQVYLWPLPEPEPRMSTVVVGGGWGWGWPGYYGPFGPRFGWMYPW
;
A
#
# COMPACT_ATOMS: atom_id res chain seq x y z
N MET A 1 34.69 46.31 10.46
CA MET A 1 34.23 45.34 9.42
C MET A 1 34.20 43.90 9.98
N SER A 2 33.51 43.66 11.10
CA SER A 2 33.47 42.31 11.74
C SER A 2 32.04 41.79 12.05
N HIS A 3 31.03 42.65 12.06
CA HIS A 3 29.64 42.25 12.40
C HIS A 3 28.92 41.49 11.27
N ALA A 4 29.26 41.76 10.01
CA ALA A 4 28.64 41.09 8.86
C ALA A 4 29.03 39.60 8.74
N ARG A 5 30.22 39.23 9.26
CA ARG A 5 30.69 37.83 9.24
C ARG A 5 30.01 36.98 10.31
N PHE A 6 29.71 37.56 11.49
CA PHE A 6 29.01 36.87 12.57
C PHE A 6 27.52 36.62 12.29
N ALA A 7 26.87 37.51 11.55
CA ALA A 7 25.46 37.33 11.20
C ALA A 7 25.23 36.16 10.22
N VAL A 8 26.20 35.87 9.35
CA VAL A 8 26.08 34.79 8.35
C VAL A 8 26.33 33.40 8.97
N THR A 9 27.19 33.29 9.97
CA THR A 9 27.49 32.00 10.63
C THR A 9 26.36 31.51 11.54
N LEU A 10 25.50 32.40 12.04
CA LEU A 10 24.42 32.05 12.97
C LEU A 10 23.12 31.58 12.27
N LEU A 11 22.99 31.81 10.96
CA LEU A 11 21.79 31.45 10.18
C LEU A 11 21.83 30.05 9.57
N LEU A 12 22.99 29.38 9.58
CA LEU A 12 23.17 28.06 8.96
C LEU A 12 22.55 26.87 9.73
N PRO A 13 22.43 26.85 11.07
CA PRO A 13 21.79 25.73 11.75
C PRO A 13 20.25 25.77 11.75
N LEU A 14 19.61 26.85 11.30
CA LEU A 14 18.13 26.97 11.29
C LEU A 14 17.45 26.40 10.03
N ALA A 15 18.20 25.88 9.05
CA ALA A 15 17.65 25.49 7.75
C ALA A 15 17.28 24.00 7.59
N LEU A 16 17.33 23.17 8.65
CA LEU A 16 17.20 21.71 8.53
C LEU A 16 16.07 21.05 9.34
N SER A 17 15.04 21.80 9.77
CA SER A 17 13.81 21.18 10.30
C SER A 17 12.85 20.77 9.17
N ALA A 18 13.29 19.89 8.28
CA ALA A 18 12.38 19.16 7.39
C ALA A 18 11.97 17.86 8.09
N CYS A 19 10.79 17.82 8.70
CA CYS A 19 10.20 16.57 9.16
C CYS A 19 9.80 15.76 7.91
N ALA A 20 10.67 14.85 7.47
CA ALA A 20 10.27 13.79 6.57
C ALA A 20 9.28 12.89 7.32
N THR A 21 8.05 12.79 6.83
CA THR A 21 7.05 11.87 7.40
C THR A 21 7.42 10.48 6.95
N VAL A 22 8.10 9.73 7.80
CA VAL A 22 8.53 8.35 7.53
C VAL A 22 7.41 7.40 7.95
N SER A 23 7.07 6.45 7.07
CA SER A 23 6.10 5.39 7.36
C SER A 23 6.50 4.60 8.62
N PRO A 24 5.55 4.21 9.49
CA PRO A 24 5.84 3.50 10.73
C PRO A 24 6.39 2.08 10.52
N VAL A 25 6.33 1.58 9.28
CA VAL A 25 6.90 0.28 8.85
C VAL A 25 8.15 0.46 7.98
N ALA A 26 8.69 1.66 7.87
CA ALA A 26 9.96 1.90 7.22
C ALA A 26 11.12 1.36 8.06
N GLY A 27 12.24 1.04 7.40
CA GLY A 27 13.43 0.50 8.07
C GLY A 27 14.19 -0.49 7.20
N ASN A 28 15.33 -0.93 7.70
CA ASN A 28 16.16 -1.92 7.03
C ASN A 28 15.85 -3.32 7.57
N PHE A 29 15.47 -4.23 6.69
CA PHE A 29 15.13 -5.62 7.02
C PHE A 29 15.80 -6.55 6.02
N PRO A 30 16.14 -7.78 6.41
CA PRO A 30 16.67 -8.77 5.47
C PRO A 30 15.65 -9.01 4.35
N ASN A 31 16.16 -9.10 3.11
CA ASN A 31 15.34 -9.35 1.93
C ASN A 31 15.03 -10.86 1.81
N ILE A 32 14.18 -11.34 2.71
CA ILE A 32 13.69 -12.72 2.75
C ILE A 32 12.23 -12.69 2.32
N THR A 33 11.88 -13.46 1.29
CA THR A 33 10.51 -13.57 0.79
C THR A 33 9.73 -14.67 1.52
N PRO A 34 8.39 -14.56 1.60
CA PRO A 34 7.53 -15.67 2.04
C PRO A 34 7.86 -16.98 1.33
N ARG A 35 8.03 -16.94 0.00
CA ARG A 35 8.37 -18.12 -0.81
C ARG A 35 9.66 -18.81 -0.36
N GLN A 36 10.70 -18.04 -0.03
CA GLN A 36 11.95 -18.60 0.50
C GLN A 36 11.76 -19.24 1.88
N ALA A 37 10.89 -18.67 2.71
CA ALA A 37 10.61 -19.20 4.06
C ALA A 37 9.75 -20.47 4.07
N GLN A 38 9.19 -20.91 2.93
CA GLN A 38 8.30 -22.08 2.84
C GLN A 38 8.95 -23.42 3.19
N ASN A 39 10.29 -23.49 3.20
CA ASN A 39 11.04 -24.68 3.59
C ASN A 39 11.51 -24.66 5.06
N GLY A 40 11.22 -23.57 5.80
CA GLY A 40 11.54 -23.42 7.21
C GLY A 40 12.97 -22.96 7.50
N ALA A 41 13.81 -22.75 6.48
CA ALA A 41 15.20 -22.29 6.65
C ALA A 41 15.32 -20.88 7.27
N GLU A 42 14.22 -20.12 7.24
CA GLU A 42 14.17 -18.72 7.66
C GLU A 42 13.53 -18.52 9.04
N ASN A 43 13.27 -19.61 9.78
CA ASN A 43 12.69 -19.56 11.12
C ASN A 43 13.56 -18.75 12.10
N GLY A 44 12.90 -17.95 12.95
CA GLY A 44 13.55 -17.10 13.94
C GLY A 44 14.06 -15.76 13.39
N LYS A 45 14.00 -15.53 12.08
CA LYS A 45 14.44 -14.26 11.48
C LYS A 45 13.35 -13.19 11.59
N LEU A 46 13.77 -11.98 11.96
CA LEU A 46 12.92 -10.79 11.94
C LEU A 46 12.83 -10.27 10.50
N VAL A 47 11.62 -10.20 9.95
CA VAL A 47 11.36 -9.82 8.56
C VAL A 47 10.26 -8.77 8.47
N ARG A 48 10.19 -8.11 7.32
CA ARG A 48 9.09 -7.22 6.95
C ARG A 48 8.44 -7.76 5.68
N TRP A 49 7.21 -8.21 5.80
CA TRP A 49 6.41 -8.73 4.69
C TRP A 49 5.17 -7.89 4.52
N GLY A 50 4.65 -7.80 3.31
CA GLY A 50 3.41 -7.11 3.04
C GLY A 50 2.82 -7.57 1.73
N GLY A 51 1.58 -7.17 1.49
CA GLY A 51 0.87 -7.59 0.31
C GLY A 51 -0.62 -7.25 0.39
N GLU A 52 -1.39 -7.99 -0.40
CA GLU A 52 -2.84 -7.87 -0.44
C GLU A 52 -3.46 -8.89 0.54
N LEU A 53 -4.34 -8.40 1.41
CA LEU A 53 -5.05 -9.23 2.38
C LEU A 53 -6.05 -10.13 1.64
N ILE A 54 -5.94 -11.45 1.85
CA ILE A 54 -6.92 -12.42 1.36
C ILE A 54 -8.03 -12.58 2.39
N GLN A 55 -7.69 -12.70 3.67
CA GLN A 55 -8.64 -12.95 4.75
C GLN A 55 -8.03 -12.61 6.11
N ALA A 56 -8.84 -12.07 7.03
CA ALA A 56 -8.53 -11.95 8.45
C ALA A 56 -9.43 -12.92 9.24
N GLU A 57 -8.83 -13.76 10.08
CA GLU A 57 -9.50 -14.75 10.92
C GLU A 57 -9.19 -14.46 12.39
N PRO A 58 -10.12 -13.82 13.13
CA PRO A 58 -9.98 -13.67 14.57
C PRO A 58 -10.07 -15.02 15.28
N GLU A 59 -9.12 -15.28 16.16
CA GLU A 59 -9.08 -16.41 17.09
C GLU A 59 -9.23 -15.90 18.53
N ALA A 60 -9.22 -16.81 19.51
CA ALA A 60 -9.49 -16.46 20.91
C ALA A 60 -8.47 -15.48 21.54
N GLN A 61 -7.20 -15.45 21.08
CA GLN A 61 -6.15 -14.59 21.63
C GLN A 61 -5.39 -13.76 20.58
N GLN A 62 -5.62 -14.01 19.30
CA GLN A 62 -4.88 -13.41 18.19
C GLN A 62 -5.78 -13.31 16.97
N THR A 63 -5.38 -12.51 15.99
CA THR A 63 -5.98 -12.53 14.65
C THR A 63 -4.93 -12.96 13.66
N CYS A 64 -5.26 -13.95 12.83
CA CYS A 64 -4.39 -14.45 11.78
C CYS A 64 -4.86 -13.94 10.41
N PHE A 65 -3.92 -13.34 9.68
CA PHE A 65 -4.12 -12.75 8.36
C PHE A 65 -3.49 -13.65 7.31
N THR A 66 -4.30 -14.09 6.35
CA THR A 66 -3.81 -14.75 5.14
C THR A 66 -3.52 -13.68 4.09
N VAL A 67 -2.27 -13.61 3.62
CA VAL A 67 -1.81 -12.50 2.77
C VAL A 67 -1.12 -13.04 1.53
N LEU A 68 -1.43 -12.47 0.37
CA LEU A 68 -0.64 -12.65 -0.85
C LEU A 68 0.48 -11.63 -0.85
N GLY A 69 1.72 -12.07 -0.66
CA GLY A 69 2.86 -11.19 -0.52
C GLY A 69 3.30 -10.55 -1.83
N PHE A 70 3.74 -9.29 -1.76
CA PHE A 70 4.34 -8.55 -2.86
C PHE A 70 5.64 -7.85 -2.42
N PRO A 71 6.54 -7.49 -3.35
CA PRO A 71 7.68 -6.64 -3.05
C PRO A 71 7.22 -5.32 -2.43
N LEU A 72 8.01 -4.79 -1.50
CA LEU A 72 7.71 -3.53 -0.82
C LEU A 72 8.54 -2.39 -1.40
N ASN A 73 7.96 -1.19 -1.46
CA ASN A 73 8.70 0.02 -1.78
C ASN A 73 9.54 0.50 -0.57
N SER A 74 10.24 1.63 -0.71
CA SER A 74 11.07 2.22 0.34
C SER A 74 10.29 2.54 1.63
N GLU A 75 9.01 2.87 1.53
CA GLU A 75 8.12 3.16 2.66
C GLU A 75 7.56 1.90 3.32
N GLY A 76 7.85 0.72 2.76
CA GLY A 76 7.30 -0.55 3.21
C GLY A 76 5.91 -0.85 2.66
N ARG A 77 5.40 -0.08 1.71
CA ARG A 77 4.09 -0.32 1.05
C ARG A 77 4.22 -1.39 -0.04
N PRO A 78 3.29 -2.35 -0.13
CA PRO A 78 3.30 -3.33 -1.21
C PRO A 78 3.16 -2.68 -2.58
N VAL A 79 3.99 -3.10 -3.54
CA VAL A 79 3.91 -2.66 -4.93
C VAL A 79 2.95 -3.60 -5.66
N LEU A 80 1.72 -3.14 -5.92
CA LEU A 80 0.69 -3.87 -6.65
C LEU A 80 0.62 -3.46 -8.13
N GLY A 81 -0.01 -4.29 -8.96
CA GLY A 81 -0.31 -3.98 -10.36
C GLY A 81 0.10 -5.08 -11.34
N ARG A 82 -0.19 -4.88 -12.63
CA ARG A 82 -0.02 -5.92 -13.68
C ARG A 82 1.40 -6.47 -13.83
N GLN A 83 2.40 -5.72 -13.41
CA GLN A 83 3.82 -6.08 -13.52
C GLN A 83 4.42 -6.60 -12.21
N ALA A 84 3.67 -6.51 -11.10
CA ALA A 84 4.15 -6.98 -9.80
C ALA A 84 3.99 -8.50 -9.69
N ALA A 85 5.11 -9.21 -9.64
CA ALA A 85 5.11 -10.64 -9.32
C ALA A 85 4.92 -10.83 -7.81
N ASP A 86 4.06 -11.78 -7.42
CA ASP A 86 3.91 -12.15 -6.02
C ASP A 86 5.19 -12.81 -5.49
N VAL A 87 5.44 -12.65 -4.20
CA VAL A 87 6.60 -13.25 -3.50
C VAL A 87 6.18 -14.41 -2.59
N GLY A 88 5.03 -15.03 -2.88
CA GLY A 88 4.43 -16.13 -2.13
C GLY A 88 3.38 -15.67 -1.10
N ARG A 89 2.61 -16.63 -0.59
CA ARG A 89 1.62 -16.39 0.47
C ARG A 89 2.22 -16.66 1.84
N PHE A 90 1.73 -15.96 2.86
CA PHE A 90 2.11 -16.18 4.26
C PHE A 90 0.91 -16.01 5.19
N LEU A 91 1.06 -16.51 6.42
CA LEU A 91 0.10 -16.31 7.49
C LEU A 91 0.73 -15.42 8.55
N ALA A 92 0.26 -14.19 8.73
CA ALA A 92 0.70 -13.31 9.80
C ALA A 92 -0.28 -13.37 10.96
N CYS A 93 0.16 -13.74 12.17
CA CYS A 93 -0.69 -13.73 13.35
C CYS A 93 -0.21 -12.65 14.32
N ALA A 94 -1.12 -11.77 14.73
CA ALA A 94 -0.86 -10.70 15.68
C ALA A 94 -1.76 -10.85 16.91
N PRO A 95 -1.27 -10.55 18.12
CA PRO A 95 -2.07 -10.64 19.33
C PRO A 95 -3.26 -9.67 19.29
N GLY A 96 -4.37 -10.08 19.89
CA GLY A 96 -5.59 -9.28 19.99
C GLY A 96 -6.57 -9.45 18.82
N PHE A 97 -7.61 -8.62 18.87
CA PHE A 97 -8.73 -8.64 17.92
C PHE A 97 -8.57 -7.54 16.87
N TYR A 98 -8.67 -7.92 15.60
CA TYR A 98 -8.73 -7.00 14.47
C TYR A 98 -10.05 -7.23 13.72
N ASP A 99 -10.85 -6.17 13.56
CA ASP A 99 -12.19 -6.24 12.98
C ASP A 99 -12.12 -6.65 11.48
N PRO A 100 -12.68 -7.81 11.08
CA PRO A 100 -12.68 -8.26 9.68
C PRO A 100 -13.37 -7.29 8.71
N THR A 101 -14.24 -6.41 9.21
CA THR A 101 -14.91 -5.37 8.42
C THR A 101 -13.92 -4.27 7.99
N LEU A 102 -12.98 -3.91 8.86
CA LEU A 102 -11.92 -2.94 8.57
C LEU A 102 -10.76 -3.60 7.82
N TYR A 103 -10.41 -4.82 8.24
CA TYR A 103 -9.37 -5.66 7.64
C TYR A 103 -10.01 -6.60 6.60
N ALA A 104 -10.66 -5.98 5.62
CA ALA A 104 -11.36 -6.69 4.55
C ALA A 104 -10.40 -7.20 3.45
N PRO A 105 -10.80 -8.23 2.68
CA PRO A 105 -10.04 -8.68 1.52
C PRO A 105 -9.73 -7.55 0.52
N GLY A 106 -8.57 -7.61 -0.14
CA GLY A 106 -8.12 -6.60 -1.09
C GLY A 106 -7.39 -5.40 -0.45
N ARG A 107 -7.33 -5.33 0.88
CA ARG A 107 -6.60 -4.26 1.58
C ARG A 107 -5.09 -4.49 1.51
N GLU A 108 -4.36 -3.41 1.27
CA GLU A 108 -2.90 -3.42 1.34
C GLU A 108 -2.43 -3.38 2.79
N MET A 109 -1.52 -4.29 3.13
CA MET A 109 -1.00 -4.42 4.49
C MET A 109 0.49 -4.68 4.52
N THR A 110 1.12 -4.24 5.60
CA THR A 110 2.52 -4.53 5.93
C THR A 110 2.62 -5.02 7.36
N PHE A 111 3.46 -6.02 7.56
CA PHE A 111 3.69 -6.72 8.81
C PHE A 111 5.18 -6.72 9.10
N ILE A 112 5.53 -6.48 10.36
CA ILE A 112 6.88 -6.72 10.89
C ILE A 112 6.75 -7.79 11.96
N GLY A 113 7.63 -8.77 11.92
CA GLY A 113 7.55 -9.90 12.83
C GLY A 113 8.63 -10.94 12.62
N THR A 114 8.55 -12.00 13.41
CA THR A 114 9.50 -13.10 13.38
C THR A 114 8.89 -14.30 12.69
N VAL A 115 9.61 -14.91 11.75
CA VAL A 115 9.16 -16.14 11.07
C VAL A 115 9.14 -17.29 12.07
N GLN A 116 8.02 -18.01 12.15
CA GLN A 116 7.76 -19.06 13.14
C GLN A 116 7.11 -20.29 12.51
N GLY A 117 7.94 -21.11 11.87
CA GLY A 117 7.51 -22.39 11.32
C GLY A 117 6.58 -22.22 10.12
N ILE A 118 5.92 -23.33 9.78
CA ILE A 118 5.06 -23.44 8.60
C ILE A 118 3.74 -24.05 9.03
N VAL A 119 2.64 -23.51 8.51
CA VAL A 119 1.31 -24.05 8.64
C VAL A 119 0.84 -24.47 7.26
N THR A 120 0.53 -25.75 7.07
CA THR A 120 -0.06 -26.22 5.82
C THR A 120 -1.56 -25.97 5.86
N LYS A 121 -2.05 -25.20 4.89
CA LYS A 121 -3.49 -24.99 4.65
C LYS A 121 -3.80 -25.26 3.19
N LYS A 122 -5.04 -25.66 2.92
CA LYS A 122 -5.50 -25.86 1.54
C LYS A 122 -5.76 -24.52 0.85
N VAL A 123 -5.32 -24.43 -0.40
CA VAL A 123 -5.73 -23.39 -1.35
C VAL A 123 -6.50 -24.08 -2.46
N GLY A 124 -7.82 -23.97 -2.41
CA GLY A 124 -8.69 -24.86 -3.19
C GLY A 124 -8.47 -26.32 -2.77
N GLY A 125 -8.11 -27.18 -3.71
CA GLY A 125 -7.83 -28.61 -3.46
C GLY A 125 -6.37 -28.95 -3.12
N PHE A 126 -5.46 -27.98 -3.16
CA PHE A 126 -4.02 -28.23 -3.03
C PHE A 126 -3.49 -27.81 -1.66
N GLU A 127 -2.63 -28.65 -1.06
CA GLU A 127 -1.90 -28.32 0.16
C GLU A 127 -0.84 -27.24 -0.13
N TYR A 128 -0.87 -26.14 0.62
CA TYR A 128 0.07 -25.04 0.48
C TYR A 128 0.79 -24.77 1.81
N PRO A 129 2.15 -24.76 1.84
CA PRO A 129 2.90 -24.43 3.04
C PRO A 129 2.95 -22.92 3.24
N TYR A 130 2.21 -22.41 4.23
CA TYR A 130 2.26 -21.02 4.65
C TYR A 130 3.36 -20.84 5.69
N PRO A 131 4.44 -20.08 5.41
CA PRO A 131 5.32 -19.64 6.48
C PRO A 131 4.50 -18.74 7.41
N ARG A 132 4.59 -19.03 8.71
CA ARG A 132 3.89 -18.25 9.72
C ARG A 132 4.78 -17.11 10.19
N LEU A 133 4.22 -15.92 10.29
CA LEU A 133 4.87 -14.74 10.83
C LEU A 133 4.19 -14.40 12.16
N SER A 134 4.95 -14.39 13.25
CA SER A 134 4.50 -13.80 14.51
C SER A 134 4.69 -12.29 14.43
N ALA A 135 3.59 -11.59 14.13
CA ALA A 135 3.61 -10.16 13.81
C ALA A 135 3.62 -9.35 15.11
N SER A 136 4.68 -8.56 15.29
CA SER A 136 4.79 -7.55 16.35
C SER A 136 4.18 -6.22 15.93
N GLN A 137 4.08 -5.96 14.63
CA GLN A 137 3.46 -4.76 14.07
C GLN A 137 2.61 -5.11 12.87
N VAL A 138 1.38 -4.55 12.85
CA VAL A 138 0.42 -4.67 11.76
C VAL A 138 0.11 -3.27 11.27
N TYR A 139 0.28 -3.04 9.98
CA TYR A 139 0.01 -1.75 9.36
C TYR A 139 -0.94 -1.91 8.17
N LEU A 140 -2.07 -1.21 8.26
CA LEU A 140 -3.11 -1.19 7.24
C LEU A 140 -2.98 0.11 6.45
N TRP A 141 -2.71 0.00 5.15
CA TRP A 141 -2.56 1.19 4.31
C TRP A 141 -3.92 1.88 4.08
N PRO A 142 -3.96 3.22 4.09
CA PRO A 142 -5.16 3.95 3.74
C PRO A 142 -5.53 3.67 2.28
N LEU A 143 -6.83 3.69 2.00
CA LEU A 143 -7.29 3.62 0.62
C LEU A 143 -6.80 4.88 -0.12
N PRO A 144 -6.44 4.76 -1.41
CA PRO A 144 -6.19 5.94 -2.23
C PRO A 144 -7.40 6.86 -2.16
N GLU A 145 -7.17 8.15 -1.91
CA GLU A 145 -8.25 9.13 -2.04
C GLU A 145 -8.76 9.08 -3.48
N PRO A 146 -10.09 9.02 -3.70
CA PRO A 146 -10.62 9.15 -5.04
C PRO A 146 -10.15 10.49 -5.59
N GLU A 147 -9.40 10.46 -6.70
CA GLU A 147 -9.00 11.64 -7.44
C GLU A 147 -10.21 12.58 -7.53
N PRO A 148 -10.12 13.83 -7.03
CA PRO A 148 -11.22 14.76 -7.14
C PRO A 148 -11.53 14.89 -8.61
N ARG A 149 -12.70 14.38 -9.04
CA ARG A 149 -13.20 14.62 -10.38
C ARG A 149 -13.38 16.12 -10.50
N MET A 150 -12.39 16.79 -11.09
CA MET A 150 -12.52 18.15 -11.55
C MET A 150 -13.58 18.13 -12.67
N SER A 151 -14.85 18.23 -12.28
CA SER A 151 -15.88 18.63 -13.21
C SER A 151 -15.60 20.09 -13.52
N THR A 152 -15.02 20.37 -14.68
CA THR A 152 -15.03 21.73 -15.21
C THR A 152 -16.48 22.13 -15.40
N VAL A 153 -17.08 22.77 -14.40
CA VAL A 153 -18.37 23.42 -14.55
C VAL A 153 -18.11 24.65 -15.40
N VAL A 154 -18.35 24.52 -16.71
CA VAL A 154 -18.42 25.70 -17.59
C VAL A 154 -19.69 26.45 -17.18
N VAL A 155 -19.54 27.43 -16.29
CA VAL A 155 -20.59 28.41 -16.02
C VAL A 155 -20.64 29.34 -17.22
N GLY A 156 -21.38 28.93 -18.25
CA GLY A 156 -21.69 29.78 -19.38
C GLY A 156 -22.53 30.96 -18.90
N GLY A 157 -21.94 32.15 -18.86
CA GLY A 157 -22.71 33.39 -18.82
C GLY A 157 -23.61 33.45 -20.06
N GLY A 158 -24.91 33.67 -19.86
CA GLY A 158 -25.91 33.76 -20.94
C GLY A 158 -25.45 34.67 -22.08
N TRP A 159 -25.91 34.52 -23.32
CA TRP A 159 -27.26 34.18 -23.75
C TRP A 159 -27.18 33.44 -25.09
N GLY A 160 -27.80 32.28 -25.21
CA GLY A 160 -27.87 31.61 -26.51
C GLY A 160 -28.42 30.19 -26.42
N TRP A 161 -29.53 29.95 -27.11
CA TRP A 161 -30.09 28.63 -27.36
C TRP A 161 -29.07 27.82 -28.16
N GLY A 162 -28.27 26.97 -27.50
CA GLY A 162 -27.19 26.23 -28.15
C GLY A 162 -26.92 24.91 -27.44
N TRP A 163 -27.08 23.81 -28.17
CA TRP A 163 -26.91 22.43 -27.72
C TRP A 163 -25.51 22.15 -27.15
N PRO A 164 -25.34 21.16 -26.24
CA PRO A 164 -24.04 20.87 -25.62
C PRO A 164 -23.06 20.26 -26.63
N GLY A 165 -22.15 21.08 -27.17
CA GLY A 165 -21.07 20.63 -28.05
C GLY A 165 -19.82 20.26 -27.26
N TYR A 166 -19.33 19.02 -27.42
CA TYR A 166 -18.00 18.59 -26.98
C TYR A 166 -16.92 19.34 -27.76
N TYR A 167 -16.21 20.28 -27.13
CA TYR A 167 -15.04 20.94 -27.72
C TYR A 167 -13.75 20.23 -27.29
N GLY A 168 -13.17 19.45 -28.21
CA GLY A 168 -11.79 18.94 -28.08
C GLY A 168 -10.75 19.93 -28.60
N PRO A 169 -9.44 19.69 -28.38
CA PRO A 169 -8.35 20.65 -28.68
C PRO A 169 -8.15 21.02 -30.15
N PHE A 170 -8.84 20.35 -31.08
CA PHE A 170 -8.72 20.56 -32.52
C PHE A 170 -10.08 20.82 -33.17
N GLY A 171 -10.75 21.90 -32.76
CA GLY A 171 -11.89 22.51 -33.47
C GLY A 171 -13.15 21.63 -33.63
N PRO A 172 -14.28 22.23 -34.07
CA PRO A 172 -15.54 21.51 -34.18
C PRO A 172 -15.51 20.56 -35.39
N ARG A 173 -15.47 19.25 -35.14
CA ARG A 173 -15.83 18.23 -36.14
C ARG A 173 -17.35 18.15 -36.20
N PHE A 174 -17.94 18.71 -37.25
CA PHE A 174 -19.36 18.51 -37.58
C PHE A 174 -19.57 17.07 -38.06
N GLY A 175 -19.74 16.14 -37.11
CA GLY A 175 -20.17 14.78 -37.40
C GLY A 175 -21.68 14.76 -37.59
N TRP A 176 -22.13 14.85 -38.84
CA TRP A 176 -23.53 14.64 -39.20
C TRP A 176 -23.95 13.23 -38.81
N MET A 177 -24.91 13.14 -37.90
CA MET A 177 -25.65 11.92 -37.59
C MET A 177 -26.84 11.84 -38.56
N TYR A 178 -27.03 10.70 -39.23
CA TYR A 178 -28.36 10.29 -39.66
C TYR A 178 -28.67 8.88 -39.13
N PRO A 179 -29.92 8.65 -38.70
CA PRO A 179 -30.40 7.39 -38.15
C PRO A 179 -30.88 6.44 -39.27
N TRP A 180 -30.70 5.14 -39.07
CA TRP A 180 -31.73 4.07 -39.05
C TRP A 180 -31.04 2.80 -38.55
#